data_AF-A0A1G9EB07-F1
#
_entry.id   AF-A0A1G9EB07-F1
#
_cell.length_a   1.000
_cell.length_b   1.000
_cell.length_c   1.000
_cell.angle_alpha   90.00
_cell.angle_beta   90.00
_cell.angle_gamma   90.00
#
_symmetry.space_group_name_H-M   'P 1'
#
loop_
_entity.id
_entity.type
_entity.pdbx_description
1 polymer ?
#
loop_
_entity_poly.entity_id
_entity_poly.type
_entity_poly.pdbx_seq_one_letter_code
_entity_poly.pdbx_strand_id
1 'polypeptide(L)'
;MTSVRLPLPHGGTELYPLAGPREWTKPSAPFTSRTAYAAAHVVPRTLAENVPGAPADIDWDRTLAYRHELWSYGLGVAEAMDTAQRGMGVDWTAAAELIRRSAAEAATVGGSIACGAGTDQLALDAVPEGRQGLATVIDAYREQMKVVADTGATTIVMASRALARVARDADDYAEVYATLLDEAESPVILHWLGDMFDPALAGYWGSSSVAEATETFLDVIRARPGKVDGVKVSLLDAEHEVGLRRALPEGVRLYTGDDFNYPELIVGEGSGEGEFSHALLGIFAAIYPAASAALQALDRGDPAEARALLESTQALGRKIFEAPTYYYKTGIAFLSWLGGHQPGFSMAGGLHAGRSVPHLAEVFRLADAAGLLTSPDLAAARMRAFLTVQGVDQ
;
A
#
# COMPACT_ATOMS: atom_id res chain seq x y z
N MET A 1 27.51 21.27 6.60
CA MET A 1 26.15 21.03 6.08
C MET A 1 26.28 20.06 4.93
N THR A 2 25.49 19.00 4.94
CA THR A 2 25.51 17.96 3.92
C THR A 2 24.76 18.46 2.69
N SER A 3 25.33 18.29 1.50
CA SER A 3 24.72 18.76 0.25
C SER A 3 24.90 17.77 -0.89
N VAL A 4 24.02 17.84 -1.87
CA VAL A 4 23.99 17.00 -3.07
C VAL A 4 23.73 17.87 -4.29
N ARG A 5 24.40 17.61 -5.41
CA ARG A 5 24.12 18.30 -6.67
C ARG A 5 22.94 17.62 -7.35
N LEU A 6 21.77 18.25 -7.35
CA LEU A 6 20.53 17.68 -7.87
C LEU A 6 20.18 18.24 -9.26
N PRO A 7 19.62 17.42 -10.17
CA PRO A 7 19.11 17.91 -11.45
C PRO A 7 17.85 18.77 -11.26
N LEU A 8 17.73 19.82 -12.08
CA LEU A 8 16.55 20.68 -12.13
C LEU A 8 15.55 20.22 -13.21
N PRO A 9 14.23 20.44 -13.04
CA PRO A 9 13.22 20.02 -14.01
C PRO A 9 13.42 20.55 -15.44
N HIS A 10 14.06 21.70 -15.59
CA HIS A 10 14.29 22.36 -16.89
C HIS A 10 15.72 22.21 -17.41
N GLY A 11 16.49 21.29 -16.83
CA GLY A 11 17.90 21.07 -17.16
C GLY A 11 18.87 21.81 -16.23
N GLY A 12 20.14 21.39 -16.28
CA GLY A 12 21.17 21.86 -15.34
C GLY A 12 21.08 21.18 -13.97
N THR A 13 21.91 21.66 -13.05
CA THR A 13 21.98 21.16 -11.68
C THR A 13 22.10 22.31 -10.68
N GLU A 14 21.66 22.06 -9.46
CA GLU A 14 21.84 22.96 -8.32
C GLU A 14 22.51 22.23 -7.16
N LEU A 15 23.23 22.96 -6.31
CA LEU A 15 23.71 22.40 -5.05
C LEU A 15 22.60 22.54 -4.01
N TYR A 16 22.00 21.41 -3.62
CA TYR A 16 20.92 21.35 -2.64
C TYR A 16 21.49 21.07 -1.24
N PRO A 17 21.36 22.00 -0.26
CA PRO A 17 21.70 21.73 1.12
C PRO A 17 20.59 20.92 1.80
N LEU A 18 20.93 19.80 2.43
CA LEU A 18 19.97 19.01 3.19
C LEU A 18 19.64 19.67 4.52
N ALA A 19 18.40 19.47 4.97
CA ALA A 19 17.99 19.75 6.33
C ALA A 19 18.75 18.86 7.33
N GLY A 20 18.81 19.31 8.58
CA GLY A 20 19.31 18.48 9.69
C GLY A 20 18.39 17.30 9.95
N PRO A 21 18.87 16.24 10.63
CA PRO A 21 18.04 15.09 10.97
C PRO A 21 16.87 15.53 11.86
N ARG A 22 15.67 15.04 11.53
CA ARG A 22 14.50 15.15 12.41
C ARG A 22 14.35 13.87 13.21
N GLU A 23 14.20 14.01 14.53
CA GLU A 23 13.88 12.89 15.40
C GLU A 23 12.38 12.61 15.39
N TRP A 24 12.02 11.33 15.33
CA TRP A 24 10.64 10.87 15.35
C TRP A 24 10.46 9.88 16.50
N THR A 25 9.56 10.22 17.42
CA THR A 25 9.30 9.42 18.62
C THR A 25 8.42 8.22 18.28
N LYS A 26 8.91 7.01 18.60
CA LYS A 26 8.12 5.78 18.54
C LYS A 26 7.02 5.82 19.61
N PRO A 27 5.80 5.31 19.33
CA PRO A 27 4.72 5.32 20.30
C PRO A 27 5.03 4.38 21.47
N SER A 28 4.54 4.73 22.66
CA SER A 28 4.69 3.91 23.87
C SER A 28 3.52 2.95 24.13
N ALA A 29 2.44 3.05 23.35
CA ALA A 29 1.24 2.24 23.44
C ALA A 29 0.57 2.11 22.05
N PRO A 30 -0.29 1.11 21.82
CA PRO A 30 -1.06 1.00 20.59
C PRO A 30 -1.96 2.22 20.35
N PHE A 31 -2.18 2.57 19.09
CA PHE A 31 -3.09 3.66 18.71
C PHE A 31 -4.55 3.32 19.05
N THR A 32 -5.31 4.34 19.43
CA THR A 32 -6.71 4.16 19.86
C THR A 32 -7.72 4.89 18.96
N SER A 33 -7.30 5.98 18.33
CA SER A 33 -8.16 6.83 17.48
C SER A 33 -8.33 6.27 16.08
N ARG A 34 -7.31 5.60 15.52
CA ARG A 34 -7.35 4.99 14.18
C ARG A 34 -6.59 3.67 14.17
N THR A 35 -7.20 2.65 13.57
CA THR A 35 -6.49 1.52 12.96
C THR A 35 -5.76 1.99 11.70
N ALA A 36 -4.46 1.71 11.60
CA ALA A 36 -3.63 2.10 10.48
C ALA A 36 -2.67 0.98 10.07
N TYR A 37 -2.68 0.66 8.78
CA TYR A 37 -1.78 -0.31 8.16
C TYR A 37 -0.91 0.39 7.11
N ALA A 38 0.38 0.08 7.13
CA ALA A 38 1.30 0.40 6.03
C ALA A 38 1.34 -0.81 5.08
N ALA A 39 1.02 -0.58 3.79
CA ALA A 39 1.22 -1.59 2.76
C ALA A 39 2.72 -1.67 2.42
N ALA A 40 3.40 -2.72 2.91
CA ALA A 40 4.86 -2.80 2.89
C ALA A 40 5.40 -3.25 1.53
N HIS A 41 6.57 -2.72 1.15
CA HIS A 41 7.31 -3.17 -0.04
C HIS A 41 8.11 -4.45 0.25
N VAL A 42 8.67 -5.10 -0.77
CA VAL A 42 9.63 -6.21 -0.61
C VAL A 42 11.04 -5.78 -1.00
N VAL A 43 12.04 -6.39 -0.37
CA VAL A 43 13.45 -6.17 -0.70
C VAL A 43 13.97 -7.39 -1.45
N PRO A 44 14.34 -7.28 -2.74
CA PRO A 44 14.96 -8.40 -3.43
C PRO A 44 16.43 -8.57 -3.01
N ARG A 45 16.98 -9.78 -3.17
CA ARG A 45 18.42 -10.00 -3.05
C ARG A 45 19.15 -9.20 -4.12
N THR A 46 20.13 -8.41 -3.70
CA THR A 46 20.80 -7.43 -4.58
C THR A 46 21.49 -8.07 -5.80
N LEU A 47 22.05 -9.27 -5.64
CA LEU A 47 22.77 -9.98 -6.70
C LEU A 47 21.89 -11.02 -7.44
N ALA A 48 20.58 -11.05 -7.17
CA ALA A 48 19.67 -11.94 -7.87
C ALA A 48 19.27 -11.39 -9.24
N GLU A 49 18.67 -12.25 -10.05
CA GLU A 49 18.18 -11.94 -11.40
C GLU A 49 16.86 -11.14 -11.33
N ASN A 50 16.96 -9.89 -10.89
CA ASN A 50 15.84 -8.97 -10.70
C ASN A 50 15.39 -8.32 -12.02
N VAL A 51 15.05 -9.12 -13.03
CA VAL A 51 14.65 -8.67 -14.38
C VAL A 51 13.17 -8.96 -14.66
N PRO A 52 12.53 -8.26 -15.61
CA PRO A 52 11.14 -8.55 -15.98
C PRO A 52 10.92 -10.03 -16.33
N GLY A 53 9.89 -10.64 -15.75
CA GLY A 53 9.52 -12.04 -16.00
C GLY A 53 10.31 -13.08 -15.19
N ALA A 54 11.40 -12.71 -14.53
CA ALA A 54 12.09 -13.61 -13.61
C ALA A 54 11.32 -13.74 -12.28
N PRO A 55 11.36 -14.91 -11.61
CA PRO A 55 10.79 -15.08 -10.28
C PRO A 55 11.43 -14.14 -9.26
N ALA A 56 10.66 -13.69 -8.27
CA ALA A 56 11.17 -12.86 -7.20
C ALA A 56 12.10 -13.66 -6.26
N ASP A 57 13.35 -13.24 -6.12
CA ASP A 57 14.26 -13.71 -5.07
C ASP A 57 14.32 -12.66 -3.95
N ILE A 58 13.56 -12.90 -2.89
CA ILE A 58 13.37 -11.98 -1.77
C ILE A 58 14.50 -12.14 -0.76
N ASP A 59 15.09 -11.02 -0.34
CA ASP A 59 15.90 -10.92 0.86
C ASP A 59 14.98 -10.89 2.09
N TRP A 60 14.75 -12.07 2.66
CA TRP A 60 13.81 -12.25 3.78
C TRP A 60 14.22 -11.44 5.01
N ASP A 61 15.50 -11.40 5.36
CA ASP A 61 15.96 -10.71 6.56
C ASP A 61 15.68 -9.21 6.45
N ARG A 62 15.99 -8.60 5.30
CA ARG A 62 15.72 -7.17 5.07
C ARG A 62 14.23 -6.87 4.95
N THR A 63 13.50 -7.74 4.27
CA THR A 63 12.05 -7.62 4.08
C THR A 63 11.33 -7.66 5.44
N LEU A 64 11.65 -8.62 6.30
CA LEU A 64 11.05 -8.78 7.63
C LEU A 64 11.54 -7.73 8.63
N ALA A 65 12.82 -7.33 8.58
CA ALA A 65 13.34 -6.23 9.41
C ALA A 65 12.57 -4.92 9.16
N TYR A 66 12.14 -4.69 7.92
CA TYR A 66 11.31 -3.52 7.61
C TYR A 66 9.88 -3.63 8.20
N ARG A 67 9.29 -4.83 8.30
CA ARG A 67 8.01 -5.02 9.00
C ARG A 67 8.16 -4.71 10.49
N HIS A 68 9.24 -5.18 11.12
CA HIS A 68 9.59 -4.83 12.50
C HIS A 68 9.73 -3.33 12.71
N GLU A 69 10.31 -2.62 11.75
CA GLU A 69 10.39 -1.15 11.82
C GLU A 69 8.99 -0.53 11.83
N LEU A 70 8.09 -0.95 10.94
CA LEU A 70 6.70 -0.46 10.89
C LEU A 70 5.94 -0.74 12.19
N TRP A 71 6.02 -1.97 12.73
CA TRP A 71 5.41 -2.33 14.01
C TRP A 71 6.00 -1.53 15.17
N SER A 72 7.31 -1.25 15.16
CA SER A 72 7.95 -0.44 16.19
C SER A 72 7.47 1.02 16.22
N TYR A 73 6.90 1.49 15.11
CA TYR A 73 6.20 2.77 15.00
C TYR A 73 4.68 2.65 15.22
N GLY A 74 4.19 1.49 15.68
CA GLY A 74 2.80 1.25 16.04
C GLY A 74 1.87 0.98 14.86
N LEU A 75 2.37 0.98 13.63
CA LEU A 75 1.56 0.71 12.44
C LEU A 75 1.38 -0.80 12.26
N GLY A 76 0.18 -1.21 11.83
CA GLY A 76 -0.02 -2.54 11.29
C GLY A 76 0.68 -2.70 9.94
N VAL A 77 0.88 -3.95 9.52
CA VAL A 77 1.41 -4.28 8.19
C VAL A 77 0.29 -4.84 7.33
N ALA A 78 0.06 -4.23 6.16
CA ALA A 78 -0.72 -4.85 5.10
C ALA A 78 0.23 -5.58 4.14
N GLU A 79 0.21 -6.91 4.22
CA GLU A 79 1.19 -7.79 3.62
C GLU A 79 0.76 -8.35 2.27
N ALA A 80 1.74 -8.56 1.38
CA ALA A 80 1.53 -9.13 0.05
C ALA A 80 0.46 -8.41 -0.80
N MET A 81 0.35 -7.09 -0.59
CA MET A 81 -0.51 -6.16 -1.32
C MET A 81 0.20 -5.61 -2.57
N ASP A 82 -0.44 -4.71 -3.32
CA ASP A 82 0.15 -4.09 -4.52
C ASP A 82 1.54 -3.45 -4.24
N THR A 83 1.76 -2.79 -3.09
CA THR A 83 3.08 -2.23 -2.73
C THR A 83 4.19 -3.28 -2.65
N ALA A 84 3.85 -4.52 -2.31
CA ALA A 84 4.76 -5.67 -2.30
C ALA A 84 5.02 -6.22 -3.72
N GLN A 85 4.66 -5.48 -4.77
CA GLN A 85 4.76 -5.86 -6.19
C GLN A 85 3.93 -7.09 -6.57
N ARG A 86 2.85 -7.35 -5.82
CA ARG A 86 1.94 -8.47 -6.07
C ARG A 86 1.32 -8.37 -7.46
N GLY A 87 1.47 -9.42 -8.29
CA GLY A 87 1.01 -9.41 -9.68
C GLY A 87 1.79 -8.49 -10.63
N MET A 88 2.90 -7.91 -10.16
CA MET A 88 3.80 -7.01 -10.90
C MET A 88 5.27 -7.24 -10.49
N GLY A 89 5.69 -8.50 -10.42
CA GLY A 89 7.07 -8.90 -10.11
C GLY A 89 7.20 -9.91 -8.98
N VAL A 90 6.21 -9.97 -8.07
CA VAL A 90 6.08 -11.01 -7.05
C VAL A 90 4.89 -11.88 -7.39
N ASP A 91 5.15 -13.17 -7.64
CA ASP A 91 4.13 -14.17 -7.91
C ASP A 91 3.45 -14.70 -6.63
N TRP A 92 2.40 -15.50 -6.80
CA TRP A 92 1.68 -16.09 -5.67
C TRP A 92 2.57 -16.97 -4.78
N THR A 93 3.51 -17.72 -5.35
CA THR A 93 4.36 -18.63 -4.56
C THR A 93 5.22 -17.83 -3.58
N ALA A 94 5.87 -16.77 -4.06
CA ALA A 94 6.66 -15.87 -3.21
C ALA A 94 5.79 -15.09 -2.22
N ALA A 95 4.59 -14.66 -2.65
CA ALA A 95 3.65 -13.94 -1.79
C ALA A 95 3.09 -14.81 -0.66
N ALA A 96 2.74 -16.07 -0.92
CA ALA A 96 2.29 -17.01 0.10
C ALA A 96 3.37 -17.25 1.17
N GLU A 97 4.63 -17.35 0.76
CA GLU A 97 5.75 -17.47 1.70
C GLU A 97 5.98 -16.19 2.50
N LEU A 98 5.86 -15.02 1.86
CA LEU A 98 5.91 -13.72 2.54
C LEU A 98 4.83 -13.61 3.62
N ILE A 99 3.59 -14.00 3.32
CA ILE A 99 2.47 -14.02 4.27
C ILE A 99 2.81 -14.87 5.49
N ARG A 100 3.25 -16.13 5.29
CA ARG A 100 3.58 -17.04 6.39
C ARG A 100 4.69 -16.49 7.29
N ARG A 101 5.76 -15.97 6.69
CA ARG A 101 6.91 -15.43 7.44
C ARG A 101 6.54 -14.17 8.21
N SER A 102 5.90 -13.21 7.55
CA SER A 102 5.52 -11.96 8.20
C SER A 102 4.51 -12.17 9.31
N ALA A 103 3.53 -13.08 9.15
CA ALA A 103 2.59 -13.39 10.22
C ALA A 103 3.26 -14.08 11.42
N ALA A 104 4.23 -14.97 11.17
CA ALA A 104 5.03 -15.56 12.25
C ALA A 104 5.83 -14.49 13.02
N GLU A 105 6.49 -13.57 12.32
CA GLU A 105 7.21 -12.44 12.94
C GLU A 105 6.26 -11.52 13.71
N ALA A 106 5.09 -11.20 13.15
CA ALA A 106 4.07 -10.38 13.79
C ALA A 106 3.67 -10.95 15.16
N ALA A 107 3.46 -12.27 15.23
CA ALA A 107 3.12 -12.95 16.49
C ALA A 107 4.22 -12.82 17.57
N THR A 108 5.50 -12.71 17.19
CA THR A 108 6.60 -12.57 18.15
C THR A 108 6.63 -11.21 18.86
N VAL A 109 6.07 -10.18 18.23
CA VAL A 109 6.06 -8.80 18.74
C VAL A 109 4.67 -8.27 19.04
N GLY A 110 3.63 -9.09 18.86
CA GLY A 110 2.22 -8.66 18.97
C GLY A 110 1.84 -7.64 17.88
N GLY A 111 2.50 -7.69 16.72
CA GLY A 111 2.26 -6.80 15.60
C GLY A 111 0.93 -7.08 14.91
N SER A 112 0.21 -6.03 14.52
CA SER A 112 -1.00 -6.18 13.69
C SER A 112 -0.62 -6.48 12.24
N ILE A 113 -1.31 -7.44 11.62
CA ILE A 113 -1.07 -7.85 10.25
C ILE A 113 -2.38 -8.21 9.54
N ALA A 114 -2.52 -7.73 8.31
CA ALA A 114 -3.57 -8.11 7.38
C ALA A 114 -2.95 -8.50 6.03
N CYS A 115 -3.41 -9.56 5.38
CA CYS A 115 -2.74 -10.15 4.22
C CYS A 115 -3.65 -10.24 2.99
N GLY A 116 -3.10 -9.90 1.82
CA GLY A 116 -3.80 -9.95 0.55
C GLY A 116 -4.06 -11.36 0.02
N ALA A 117 -5.33 -11.68 -0.22
CA ALA A 117 -5.80 -12.86 -0.93
C ALA A 117 -6.55 -12.44 -2.22
N GLY A 118 -6.10 -12.96 -3.36
CA GLY A 118 -6.60 -12.64 -4.69
C GLY A 118 -6.67 -13.88 -5.58
N THR A 119 -6.42 -13.67 -6.87
CA THR A 119 -6.50 -14.72 -7.91
C THR A 119 -5.30 -14.69 -8.87
N ASP A 120 -4.22 -14.03 -8.46
CA ASP A 120 -3.03 -13.78 -9.28
C ASP A 120 -2.19 -15.02 -9.59
N GLN A 121 -2.55 -16.19 -9.05
CA GLN A 121 -2.01 -17.49 -9.50
C GLN A 121 -2.63 -17.98 -10.81
N LEU A 122 -3.77 -17.42 -11.22
CA LEU A 122 -4.44 -17.82 -12.46
C LEU A 122 -3.76 -17.20 -13.67
N ALA A 123 -3.46 -18.05 -14.66
CA ALA A 123 -3.16 -17.58 -16.02
C ALA A 123 -4.47 -17.10 -16.66
N LEU A 124 -4.59 -15.79 -16.90
CA LEU A 124 -5.85 -15.15 -17.29
C LEU A 124 -6.44 -15.72 -18.58
N ASP A 125 -5.59 -16.11 -19.53
CA ASP A 125 -5.96 -16.72 -20.81
C ASP A 125 -6.48 -18.16 -20.68
N ALA A 126 -6.13 -18.84 -19.58
CA ALA A 126 -6.59 -20.19 -19.29
C ALA A 126 -7.91 -20.25 -18.49
N VAL A 127 -8.41 -19.11 -17.97
CA VAL A 127 -9.66 -19.08 -17.21
C VAL A 127 -10.85 -19.27 -18.17
N PRO A 128 -11.73 -20.28 -17.94
CA PRO A 128 -12.93 -20.48 -18.75
C PRO A 128 -13.91 -19.31 -18.65
N GLU A 129 -14.82 -19.20 -19.62
CA GLU A 129 -15.91 -18.23 -19.58
C GLU A 129 -17.14 -18.76 -18.80
N GLY A 130 -18.06 -17.86 -18.46
CA GLY A 130 -19.33 -18.19 -17.82
C GLY A 130 -19.17 -18.82 -16.43
N ARG A 131 -20.10 -19.71 -16.06
CA ARG A 131 -20.17 -20.28 -14.69
C ARG A 131 -18.92 -21.07 -14.31
N GLN A 132 -18.26 -21.73 -15.25
CA GLN A 132 -17.01 -22.44 -14.98
C GLN A 132 -15.86 -21.46 -14.67
N GLY A 133 -15.85 -20.29 -15.32
CA GLY A 133 -14.94 -19.19 -15.00
C GLY A 133 -15.14 -18.68 -13.58
N LEU A 134 -16.38 -18.40 -13.18
CA LEU A 134 -16.70 -17.96 -11.81
C LEU A 134 -16.29 -19.00 -10.77
N ALA A 135 -16.56 -20.29 -11.01
CA ALA A 135 -16.12 -21.36 -10.11
C ALA A 135 -14.59 -21.41 -9.99
N THR A 136 -13.87 -21.27 -11.11
CA THR A 136 -12.39 -21.22 -11.13
C THR A 136 -11.86 -20.03 -10.32
N VAL A 137 -12.51 -18.87 -10.42
CA VAL A 137 -12.18 -17.67 -9.64
C VAL A 137 -12.41 -17.89 -8.15
N ILE A 138 -13.55 -18.48 -7.77
CA ILE A 138 -13.87 -18.79 -6.36
C ILE A 138 -12.84 -19.77 -5.78
N ASP A 139 -12.49 -20.83 -6.51
CA ASP A 139 -11.49 -21.81 -6.05
C ASP A 139 -10.10 -21.18 -5.89
N ALA A 140 -9.72 -20.25 -6.77
CA ALA A 140 -8.47 -19.50 -6.64
C ALA A 140 -8.45 -18.62 -5.38
N TYR A 141 -9.55 -17.93 -5.09
CA TYR A 141 -9.67 -17.17 -3.84
C TYR A 141 -9.60 -18.08 -2.61
N ARG A 142 -10.32 -19.21 -2.61
CA ARG A 142 -10.30 -20.18 -1.50
C ARG A 142 -8.89 -20.64 -1.16
N GLU A 143 -8.09 -20.96 -2.18
CA GLU A 143 -6.68 -21.34 -2.01
C GLU A 143 -5.91 -20.25 -1.24
N GLN A 144 -6.00 -18.99 -1.69
CA GLN A 144 -5.25 -17.91 -1.09
C GLN A 144 -5.77 -17.51 0.30
N MET A 145 -7.10 -17.42 0.45
CA MET A 145 -7.75 -17.12 1.73
C MET A 145 -7.42 -18.17 2.77
N LYS A 146 -7.33 -19.46 2.38
CA LYS A 146 -6.88 -20.52 3.28
C LYS A 146 -5.46 -20.29 3.79
N VAL A 147 -4.52 -19.90 2.91
CA VAL A 147 -3.15 -19.60 3.33
C VAL A 147 -3.12 -18.47 4.36
N VAL A 148 -3.92 -17.42 4.18
CA VAL A 148 -4.01 -16.31 5.14
C VAL A 148 -4.67 -16.75 6.46
N ALA A 149 -5.77 -17.49 6.39
CA ALA A 149 -6.48 -17.98 7.56
C ALA A 149 -5.59 -18.90 8.42
N ASP A 150 -4.80 -19.77 7.79
CA ASP A 150 -3.88 -20.68 8.48
C ASP A 150 -2.78 -19.93 9.29
N THR A 151 -2.51 -18.65 9.00
CA THR A 151 -1.58 -17.83 9.79
C THR A 151 -2.26 -17.03 10.91
N GLY A 152 -3.59 -16.99 10.95
CA GLY A 152 -4.37 -16.16 11.87
C GLY A 152 -4.35 -14.65 11.54
N ALA A 153 -3.90 -14.26 10.35
CA ALA A 153 -3.90 -12.87 9.92
C ALA A 153 -5.27 -12.45 9.38
N THR A 154 -5.61 -11.15 9.47
CA THR A 154 -6.83 -10.63 8.85
C THR A 154 -6.74 -10.76 7.33
N THR A 155 -7.75 -11.35 6.69
CA THR A 155 -7.76 -11.48 5.23
C THR A 155 -8.19 -10.18 4.57
N ILE A 156 -7.40 -9.71 3.60
CA ILE A 156 -7.77 -8.65 2.67
C ILE A 156 -8.16 -9.31 1.35
N VAL A 157 -9.46 -9.31 1.01
CA VAL A 157 -9.94 -9.85 -0.27
C VAL A 157 -9.66 -8.82 -1.36
N MET A 158 -8.60 -9.07 -2.13
CA MET A 158 -8.14 -8.21 -3.22
C MET A 158 -9.06 -8.30 -4.44
N ALA A 159 -9.12 -7.24 -5.23
CA ALA A 159 -9.72 -7.28 -6.56
C ALA A 159 -9.00 -8.32 -7.47
N SER A 160 -9.75 -8.93 -8.39
CA SER A 160 -9.35 -10.08 -9.20
C SER A 160 -9.40 -9.73 -10.69
N ARG A 161 -8.23 -9.71 -11.35
CA ARG A 161 -8.15 -9.56 -12.81
C ARG A 161 -8.93 -10.67 -13.54
N ALA A 162 -8.92 -11.89 -12.98
CA ALA A 162 -9.67 -13.00 -13.53
C ALA A 162 -11.18 -12.75 -13.44
N LEU A 163 -11.67 -12.24 -12.32
CA LEU A 163 -13.08 -11.89 -12.13
C LEU A 163 -13.50 -10.76 -13.07
N ALA A 164 -12.69 -9.70 -13.16
CA ALA A 164 -12.92 -8.59 -14.07
C ALA A 164 -13.07 -9.04 -15.53
N ARG A 165 -12.34 -10.10 -15.92
CA ARG A 165 -12.43 -10.70 -17.26
C ARG A 165 -13.68 -11.56 -17.46
N VAL A 166 -14.10 -12.34 -16.47
CA VAL A 166 -15.15 -13.36 -16.65
C VAL A 166 -16.55 -12.92 -16.23
N ALA A 167 -16.68 -11.94 -15.33
CA ALA A 167 -17.96 -11.43 -14.89
C ALA A 167 -18.65 -10.64 -16.01
N ARG A 168 -19.96 -10.82 -16.16
CA ARG A 168 -20.76 -10.18 -17.21
C ARG A 168 -21.50 -8.95 -16.71
N ASP A 169 -21.83 -8.94 -15.42
CA ASP A 169 -22.67 -7.96 -14.75
C ASP A 169 -22.40 -7.96 -13.24
N ALA A 170 -23.09 -7.08 -12.52
CA ALA A 170 -23.03 -6.95 -11.06
C ALA A 170 -23.44 -8.23 -10.31
N ASP A 171 -24.32 -9.06 -10.87
CA ASP A 171 -24.80 -10.29 -10.23
C ASP A 171 -23.68 -11.33 -10.15
N ASP A 172 -22.85 -11.46 -11.19
CA ASP A 172 -21.67 -12.34 -11.17
C ASP A 172 -20.67 -11.92 -10.07
N TYR A 173 -20.45 -10.61 -9.85
CA TYR A 173 -19.63 -10.12 -8.72
C TYR A 173 -20.28 -10.44 -7.38
N ALA A 174 -21.58 -10.19 -7.24
CA ALA A 174 -22.31 -10.45 -6.01
C ALA A 174 -22.28 -11.94 -5.64
N GLU A 175 -22.44 -12.85 -6.61
CA GLU A 175 -22.34 -14.31 -6.40
C GLU A 175 -20.97 -14.71 -5.84
N VAL A 176 -19.88 -14.22 -6.46
CA VAL A 176 -18.52 -14.55 -6.04
C VAL A 176 -18.24 -14.02 -4.64
N TYR A 177 -18.44 -12.71 -4.40
CA TYR A 177 -18.13 -12.12 -3.10
C TYR A 177 -19.04 -12.64 -1.97
N ALA A 178 -20.31 -12.94 -2.26
CA ALA A 178 -21.19 -13.60 -1.30
C ALA A 178 -20.62 -14.93 -0.83
N THR A 179 -20.20 -15.77 -1.78
CA THR A 179 -19.63 -17.09 -1.50
C THR A 179 -18.38 -16.97 -0.61
N LEU A 180 -17.47 -16.04 -0.94
CA LEU A 180 -16.25 -15.81 -0.17
C LEU A 180 -16.54 -15.31 1.25
N LEU A 181 -17.50 -14.39 1.40
CA LEU A 181 -17.87 -13.84 2.70
C LEU A 181 -18.58 -14.87 3.59
N ASP A 182 -19.43 -15.71 3.02
CA ASP A 182 -20.12 -16.78 3.74
C ASP A 182 -19.12 -17.82 4.27
N GLU A 183 -18.11 -18.15 3.47
CA GLU A 183 -17.05 -19.11 3.81
C GLU A 183 -15.94 -18.55 4.71
N ALA A 184 -15.75 -17.23 4.76
CA ALA A 184 -14.72 -16.62 5.59
C ALA A 184 -14.93 -16.93 7.10
N GLU A 185 -13.88 -17.45 7.73
CA GLU A 185 -13.88 -17.83 9.16
C GLU A 185 -13.88 -16.62 10.11
N SER A 186 -13.50 -15.44 9.62
CA SER A 186 -13.43 -14.19 10.36
C SER A 186 -13.74 -13.01 9.44
N PRO A 187 -14.13 -11.84 10.00
CA PRO A 187 -14.40 -10.65 9.19
C PRO A 187 -13.20 -10.27 8.32
N VAL A 188 -13.45 -9.98 7.04
CA VAL A 188 -12.42 -9.64 6.06
C VAL A 188 -12.38 -8.14 5.79
N ILE A 189 -11.28 -7.67 5.20
CA ILE A 189 -11.21 -6.35 4.57
C ILE A 189 -11.44 -6.50 3.08
N LEU A 190 -12.47 -5.87 2.51
CA LEU A 190 -12.66 -5.86 1.06
C LEU A 190 -11.81 -4.76 0.43
N HIS A 191 -11.11 -5.07 -0.67
CA HIS A 191 -10.26 -4.10 -1.36
C HIS A 191 -10.79 -3.81 -2.77
N TRP A 192 -11.20 -2.56 -2.98
CA TRP A 192 -11.54 -2.02 -4.30
C TRP A 192 -10.36 -1.20 -4.82
N LEU A 193 -9.63 -1.77 -5.78
CA LEU A 193 -8.51 -1.13 -6.47
C LEU A 193 -8.99 -0.52 -7.80
N GLY A 194 -8.74 0.77 -8.01
CA GLY A 194 -9.07 1.45 -9.26
C GLY A 194 -8.11 1.13 -10.41
N ASP A 195 -8.57 1.41 -11.63
CA ASP A 195 -7.88 1.09 -12.88
C ASP A 195 -6.60 1.91 -13.15
N MET A 196 -6.42 3.05 -12.47
CA MET A 196 -5.17 3.82 -12.46
C MET A 196 -4.00 3.06 -11.80
N PHE A 197 -4.30 2.14 -10.88
CA PHE A 197 -3.33 1.23 -10.28
C PHE A 197 -3.19 -0.06 -11.08
N ASP A 198 -4.30 -0.54 -11.65
CA ASP A 198 -4.31 -1.76 -12.47
C ASP A 198 -5.36 -1.68 -13.60
N PRO A 199 -4.94 -1.34 -14.83
CA PRO A 199 -5.86 -1.18 -15.95
C PRO A 199 -6.71 -2.41 -16.27
N ALA A 200 -6.29 -3.61 -15.84
CA ALA A 200 -7.05 -4.85 -16.04
C ALA A 200 -8.29 -4.95 -15.11
N LEU A 201 -8.47 -4.01 -14.18
CA LEU A 201 -9.62 -3.92 -13.28
C LEU A 201 -10.66 -2.88 -13.72
N ALA A 202 -10.54 -2.33 -14.94
CA ALA A 202 -11.52 -1.37 -15.45
C ALA A 202 -12.95 -1.95 -15.41
N GLY A 203 -13.89 -1.19 -14.84
CA GLY A 203 -15.29 -1.61 -14.70
C GLY A 203 -15.54 -2.64 -13.58
N TYR A 204 -14.62 -2.76 -12.61
CA TYR A 204 -14.82 -3.62 -11.44
C TYR A 204 -16.14 -3.31 -10.74
N TRP A 205 -16.81 -4.35 -10.22
CA TRP A 205 -18.20 -4.31 -9.72
C TRP A 205 -19.29 -4.18 -10.80
N GLY A 206 -18.95 -4.40 -12.07
CA GLY A 206 -19.93 -4.60 -13.15
C GLY A 206 -20.40 -3.32 -13.85
N SER A 207 -19.81 -2.16 -13.54
CA SER A 207 -20.10 -0.91 -14.23
C SER A 207 -18.87 -0.02 -14.33
N SER A 208 -18.77 0.76 -15.41
CA SER A 208 -17.80 1.87 -15.52
C SER A 208 -18.29 3.14 -14.80
N SER A 209 -19.56 3.19 -14.40
CA SER A 209 -20.09 4.24 -13.53
C SER A 209 -19.69 3.93 -12.08
N VAL A 210 -18.84 4.77 -11.51
CA VAL A 210 -18.41 4.65 -10.10
C VAL A 210 -19.62 4.60 -9.16
N ALA A 211 -20.66 5.39 -9.43
CA ALA A 211 -21.87 5.39 -8.61
C ALA A 211 -22.61 4.04 -8.63
N GLU A 212 -22.76 3.41 -9.80
CA GLU A 212 -23.43 2.10 -9.91
C GLU A 212 -22.58 0.97 -9.32
N ALA A 213 -21.27 1.01 -9.55
CA ALA A 213 -20.31 0.09 -8.94
C ALA A 213 -20.34 0.19 -7.40
N THR A 214 -20.52 1.40 -6.87
CA THR A 214 -20.62 1.66 -5.43
C THR A 214 -21.86 1.05 -4.81
N GLU A 215 -23.02 1.16 -5.46
CA GLU A 215 -24.23 0.50 -4.95
C GLU A 215 -24.09 -1.02 -4.95
N THR A 216 -23.52 -1.61 -6.01
CA THR A 216 -23.21 -3.05 -6.06
C THR A 216 -22.30 -3.46 -4.90
N PHE A 217 -21.24 -2.69 -4.65
CA PHE A 217 -20.30 -2.93 -3.57
C PHE A 217 -20.95 -2.84 -2.20
N LEU A 218 -21.76 -1.80 -1.97
CA LEU A 218 -22.50 -1.60 -0.72
C LEU A 218 -23.54 -2.69 -0.48
N ASP A 219 -24.24 -3.15 -1.52
CA ASP A 219 -25.23 -4.22 -1.41
C ASP A 219 -24.59 -5.55 -1.01
N VAL A 220 -23.40 -5.85 -1.53
CA VAL A 220 -22.61 -7.02 -1.11
C VAL A 220 -22.31 -6.96 0.40
N ILE A 221 -21.90 -5.80 0.92
CA ILE A 221 -21.54 -5.60 2.33
C ILE A 221 -22.79 -5.66 3.22
N ARG A 222 -23.85 -4.94 2.87
CA ARG A 222 -25.12 -4.87 3.62
C ARG A 222 -25.77 -6.24 3.78
N ALA A 223 -25.64 -7.10 2.77
CA ALA A 223 -26.22 -8.44 2.79
C ALA A 223 -25.50 -9.44 3.72
N ARG A 224 -24.28 -9.14 4.21
CA ARG A 224 -23.49 -10.05 5.07
C ARG A 224 -23.00 -9.33 6.34
N PRO A 225 -23.91 -8.92 7.23
CA PRO A 225 -23.54 -8.21 8.45
C PRO A 225 -22.55 -9.05 9.29
N GLY A 226 -21.50 -8.40 9.78
CA GLY A 226 -20.46 -9.03 10.58
C GLY A 226 -19.42 -9.86 9.81
N LYS A 227 -19.49 -9.94 8.47
CA LYS A 227 -18.46 -10.62 7.65
C LYS A 227 -17.38 -9.67 7.10
N VAL A 228 -17.59 -8.36 7.20
CA VAL A 228 -16.67 -7.33 6.71
C VAL A 228 -16.22 -6.47 7.88
N ASP A 229 -14.92 -6.50 8.21
CA ASP A 229 -14.30 -5.59 9.20
C ASP A 229 -14.21 -4.16 8.65
N GLY A 230 -13.92 -4.07 7.36
CA GLY A 230 -13.84 -2.80 6.68
C GLY A 230 -13.59 -2.93 5.19
N VAL A 231 -13.48 -1.78 4.53
CA VAL A 231 -13.21 -1.67 3.11
C VAL A 231 -12.00 -0.78 2.89
N LYS A 232 -11.14 -1.15 1.96
CA LYS A 232 -10.13 -0.26 1.39
C LYS A 232 -10.56 0.13 -0.01
N VAL A 233 -10.63 1.44 -0.27
CA VAL A 233 -10.95 1.97 -1.60
C VAL A 233 -9.81 2.83 -2.11
N SER A 234 -9.28 2.48 -3.28
CA SER A 234 -8.15 3.14 -3.92
C SER A 234 -8.57 3.71 -5.28
N LEU A 235 -9.42 4.74 -5.25
CA LEU A 235 -9.91 5.46 -6.43
C LEU A 235 -9.32 6.88 -6.57
N LEU A 236 -8.55 7.35 -5.58
CA LEU A 236 -7.94 8.70 -5.54
C LEU A 236 -8.97 9.84 -5.65
N ASP A 237 -10.16 9.61 -5.11
CA ASP A 237 -11.29 10.55 -5.07
C ASP A 237 -11.80 10.69 -3.64
N ALA A 238 -11.42 11.80 -3.00
CA ALA A 238 -11.76 12.08 -1.60
C ALA A 238 -13.27 12.32 -1.38
N GLU A 239 -13.96 12.94 -2.33
CA GLU A 239 -15.40 13.19 -2.20
C GLU A 239 -16.16 11.88 -2.26
N HIS A 240 -15.79 11.01 -3.20
CA HIS A 240 -16.32 9.66 -3.29
C HIS A 240 -16.08 8.86 -2.00
N GLU A 241 -14.86 8.89 -1.45
CA GLU A 241 -14.54 8.21 -0.20
C GLU A 241 -15.37 8.69 1.00
N VAL A 242 -15.54 10.02 1.13
CA VAL A 242 -16.37 10.62 2.20
C VAL A 242 -17.84 10.21 2.05
N GLY A 243 -18.37 10.17 0.83
CA GLY A 243 -19.70 9.66 0.57
C GLY A 243 -19.85 8.19 0.96
N LEU A 244 -18.87 7.36 0.57
CA LEU A 244 -18.86 5.93 0.86
C LEU A 244 -18.80 5.63 2.36
N ARG A 245 -17.88 6.24 3.11
CA ARG A 245 -17.74 5.95 4.55
C ARG A 245 -19.00 6.29 5.35
N ARG A 246 -19.79 7.27 4.90
CA ARG A 246 -21.08 7.64 5.50
C ARG A 246 -22.21 6.65 5.16
N ALA A 247 -22.06 5.92 4.06
CA ALA A 247 -23.04 4.94 3.57
C ALA A 247 -22.78 3.50 4.04
N LEU A 248 -21.60 3.25 4.65
CA LEU A 248 -21.23 1.94 5.19
C LEU A 248 -22.12 1.56 6.39
N PRO A 249 -22.45 0.26 6.54
CA PRO A 249 -23.14 -0.23 7.72
C PRO A 249 -22.34 -0.01 9.01
N GLU A 250 -23.04 0.07 10.14
CA GLU A 250 -22.40 0.15 11.46
C GLU A 250 -21.41 -1.01 11.66
N GLY A 251 -20.23 -0.70 12.19
CA GLY A 251 -19.16 -1.68 12.44
C GLY A 251 -18.25 -1.97 11.25
N VAL A 252 -18.54 -1.43 10.05
CA VAL A 252 -17.68 -1.56 8.87
C VAL A 252 -16.82 -0.31 8.72
N ARG A 253 -15.50 -0.46 8.90
CA ARG A 253 -14.55 0.65 8.79
C ARG A 253 -14.29 1.01 7.33
N LEU A 254 -14.08 2.29 7.05
CA LEU A 254 -13.42 2.69 5.81
C LEU A 254 -11.93 2.93 6.05
N TYR A 255 -11.08 2.12 5.43
CA TYR A 255 -9.65 2.32 5.35
C TYR A 255 -9.34 3.12 4.09
N THR A 256 -8.85 4.37 4.24
CA THR A 256 -8.43 5.15 3.08
C THR A 256 -7.30 4.41 2.35
N GLY A 257 -7.49 4.27 1.04
CA GLY A 257 -6.48 3.85 0.09
C GLY A 257 -6.04 5.00 -0.82
N ASP A 258 -6.35 6.24 -0.44
CA ASP A 258 -6.05 7.47 -1.18
C ASP A 258 -4.74 8.10 -0.71
N ASP A 259 -3.66 7.77 -1.41
CA ASP A 259 -2.32 8.30 -1.14
C ASP A 259 -2.13 9.78 -1.56
N PHE A 260 -3.15 10.44 -2.12
CA PHE A 260 -3.15 11.88 -2.46
C PHE A 260 -3.80 12.74 -1.37
N ASN A 261 -4.86 12.22 -0.74
CA ASN A 261 -5.77 12.96 0.12
C ASN A 261 -5.83 12.41 1.56
N TYR A 262 -4.97 11.46 1.91
CA TYR A 262 -4.89 10.89 3.27
C TYR A 262 -4.87 11.90 4.43
N PRO A 263 -4.28 13.12 4.37
CA PRO A 263 -4.30 14.02 5.52
C PRO A 263 -5.72 14.42 5.94
N GLU A 264 -6.56 14.83 4.98
CA GLU A 264 -7.93 15.25 5.28
C GLU A 264 -8.84 14.06 5.61
N LEU A 265 -8.62 12.91 4.97
CA LEU A 265 -9.44 11.72 5.16
C LEU A 265 -9.21 11.09 6.54
N ILE A 266 -7.95 10.99 6.98
CA ILE A 266 -7.57 10.39 8.28
C ILE A 266 -7.93 11.31 9.45
N VAL A 267 -7.64 12.61 9.33
CA VAL A 267 -8.02 13.58 10.38
C VAL A 267 -9.54 13.64 10.48
N GLY A 268 -10.21 13.67 9.32
CA GLY A 268 -11.67 13.66 9.24
C GLY A 268 -12.30 14.98 9.65
N GLU A 269 -13.62 14.93 9.78
CA GLU A 269 -14.49 16.05 10.16
C GLU A 269 -14.90 15.97 11.63
N GLY A 270 -14.59 14.86 12.31
CA GLY A 270 -14.98 14.57 13.68
C GLY A 270 -14.32 13.32 14.23
N SER A 271 -14.93 12.74 15.25
CA SER A 271 -14.37 11.61 16.02
C SER A 271 -15.29 10.40 16.10
N GLY A 272 -16.52 10.50 15.56
CA GLY A 272 -17.40 9.36 15.38
C GLY A 272 -17.02 8.54 14.15
N GLU A 273 -17.30 7.23 14.18
CA GLU A 273 -17.16 6.36 13.01
C GLU A 273 -17.96 6.93 11.83
N GLY A 274 -17.38 6.95 10.63
CA GLY A 274 -17.97 7.59 9.44
C GLY A 274 -17.67 9.10 9.30
N GLU A 275 -17.12 9.77 10.32
CA GLU A 275 -16.60 11.15 10.24
C GLU A 275 -15.11 11.21 9.89
N PHE A 276 -14.44 10.06 9.86
CA PHE A 276 -13.03 9.91 9.51
C PHE A 276 -12.81 8.58 8.79
N SER A 277 -11.66 8.45 8.15
CA SER A 277 -11.18 7.21 7.56
C SER A 277 -10.07 6.61 8.43
N HIS A 278 -10.10 5.30 8.63
CA HIS A 278 -8.94 4.50 9.02
C HIS A 278 -7.91 4.49 7.87
N ALA A 279 -6.74 3.85 8.03
CA ALA A 279 -5.70 3.89 6.99
C ALA A 279 -5.23 2.51 6.56
N LEU A 280 -5.13 2.28 5.25
CA LEU A 280 -4.39 1.17 4.64
C LEU A 280 -3.68 1.69 3.39
N LEU A 281 -2.52 2.30 3.58
CA LEU A 281 -1.87 3.15 2.58
C LEU A 281 -0.49 2.64 2.16
N GLY A 282 -0.14 2.86 0.88
CA GLY A 282 1.20 2.60 0.38
C GLY A 282 2.18 3.68 0.87
N ILE A 283 1.75 4.95 0.88
CA ILE A 283 2.58 6.08 1.33
C ILE A 283 3.02 5.90 2.78
N PHE A 284 2.22 5.24 3.63
CA PHE A 284 2.58 4.95 5.02
C PHE A 284 3.82 4.05 5.17
N ALA A 285 4.18 3.26 4.15
CA ALA A 285 5.48 2.60 4.14
C ALA A 285 6.62 3.63 4.00
N ALA A 286 6.48 4.68 3.20
CA ALA A 286 7.52 5.70 3.06
C ALA A 286 7.54 6.73 4.19
N ILE A 287 6.37 7.04 4.78
CA ILE A 287 6.21 8.14 5.75
C ILE A 287 5.93 7.64 7.17
N TYR A 288 6.20 6.37 7.48
CA TYR A 288 5.85 5.72 8.75
C TYR A 288 6.17 6.55 10.01
N PRO A 289 7.29 7.29 10.13
CA PRO A 289 7.56 8.09 11.32
C PRO A 289 6.58 9.26 11.47
N ALA A 290 6.27 9.94 10.36
CA ALA A 290 5.35 11.07 10.33
C ALA A 290 3.90 10.60 10.52
N ALA A 291 3.50 9.50 9.89
CA ALA A 291 2.19 8.88 10.08
C ALA A 291 1.99 8.48 11.56
N SER A 292 2.98 7.82 12.16
CA SER A 292 2.95 7.44 13.58
C SER A 292 2.82 8.66 14.49
N ALA A 293 3.61 9.71 14.28
CA ALA A 293 3.52 10.93 15.07
C ALA A 293 2.14 11.60 14.95
N ALA A 294 1.54 11.61 13.76
CA ALA A 294 0.21 12.16 13.54
C ALA A 294 -0.89 11.36 14.26
N LEU A 295 -0.81 10.03 14.24
CA LEU A 295 -1.75 9.17 14.97
C LEU A 295 -1.62 9.37 16.50
N GLN A 296 -0.39 9.53 17.00
CA GLN A 296 -0.17 9.88 18.42
C GLN A 296 -0.79 11.24 18.77
N ALA A 297 -0.75 12.23 17.86
CA ALA A 297 -1.39 13.52 18.07
C ALA A 297 -2.92 13.41 18.12
N LEU A 298 -3.51 12.59 17.24
CA LEU A 298 -4.95 12.28 17.29
C LEU A 298 -5.35 11.62 18.62
N ASP A 299 -4.58 10.65 19.10
CA ASP A 299 -4.82 10.00 20.41
C ASP A 299 -4.75 10.98 21.59
N ARG A 300 -3.97 12.06 21.47
CA ARG A 300 -3.92 13.14 22.47
C ARG A 300 -5.00 14.20 22.31
N GLY A 301 -5.87 14.08 21.30
CA GLY A 301 -6.90 15.06 21.00
C GLY A 301 -6.39 16.33 20.31
N ASP A 302 -5.26 16.26 19.59
CA ASP A 302 -4.71 17.37 18.80
C ASP A 302 -4.80 17.11 17.28
N PRO A 303 -5.99 17.30 16.67
CA PRO A 303 -6.18 17.13 15.25
C PRO A 303 -5.44 18.17 14.40
N ALA A 304 -5.08 19.33 14.98
CA ALA A 304 -4.35 20.37 14.27
C ALA A 304 -2.88 19.97 14.08
N GLU A 305 -2.23 19.45 15.12
CA GLU A 305 -0.88 18.88 15.03
C GLU A 305 -0.87 17.67 14.07
N ALA A 306 -1.84 16.75 14.21
CA ALA A 306 -1.94 15.59 13.32
C ALA A 306 -2.05 16.01 11.84
N ARG A 307 -2.89 17.01 11.55
CA ARG A 307 -3.06 17.57 10.22
C ARG A 307 -1.76 18.17 9.70
N ALA A 308 -1.09 19.03 10.48
CA ALA A 308 0.17 19.64 10.07
C ALA A 308 1.26 18.59 9.76
N LEU A 309 1.34 17.53 10.56
CA LEU A 309 2.28 16.42 10.34
C LEU A 309 1.99 15.68 9.03
N LEU A 310 0.73 15.31 8.77
CA LEU A 310 0.37 14.62 7.53
C LEU A 310 0.50 15.53 6.30
N GLU A 311 0.04 16.78 6.37
CA GLU A 311 0.15 17.76 5.28
C GLU A 311 1.60 18.05 4.90
N SER A 312 2.54 18.02 5.86
CA SER A 312 3.98 18.17 5.58
C SER A 312 4.54 17.09 4.65
N THR A 313 3.86 15.96 4.52
CA THR A 313 4.24 14.83 3.66
C THR A 313 3.42 14.74 2.38
N GLN A 314 2.35 15.53 2.24
CA GLN A 314 1.37 15.35 1.15
C GLN A 314 1.97 15.58 -0.24
N ALA A 315 2.85 16.57 -0.37
CA ALA A 315 3.56 16.81 -1.63
C ALA A 315 4.44 15.61 -2.03
N LEU A 316 5.10 14.97 -1.06
CA LEU A 316 5.86 13.74 -1.29
C LEU A 316 4.95 12.59 -1.74
N GLY A 317 3.81 12.39 -1.06
CA GLY A 317 2.82 11.38 -1.44
C GLY A 317 2.35 11.56 -2.87
N ARG A 318 1.88 12.75 -3.23
CA ARG A 318 1.46 13.09 -4.58
C ARG A 318 2.57 12.89 -5.61
N LYS A 319 3.83 13.21 -5.26
CA LYS A 319 4.96 12.99 -6.16
C LYS A 319 5.22 11.52 -6.41
N ILE A 320 5.30 10.70 -5.35
CA ILE A 320 5.53 9.25 -5.46
C ILE A 320 4.44 8.57 -6.29
N PHE A 321 3.18 9.00 -6.10
CA PHE A 321 2.01 8.41 -6.76
C PHE A 321 1.59 9.15 -8.05
N GLU A 322 2.41 10.05 -8.59
CA GLU A 322 2.07 10.76 -9.83
C GLU A 322 1.94 9.81 -11.03
N ALA A 323 1.15 10.18 -12.04
CA ALA A 323 0.98 9.34 -13.23
C ALA A 323 2.32 9.06 -13.94
N PRO A 324 2.55 7.84 -14.47
CA PRO A 324 1.76 6.61 -14.29
C PRO A 324 1.82 6.05 -12.86
N THR A 325 0.66 5.95 -12.19
CA THR A 325 0.55 5.71 -10.76
C THR A 325 1.12 4.37 -10.32
N TYR A 326 0.91 3.30 -11.10
CA TYR A 326 1.32 1.94 -10.76
C TYR A 326 2.83 1.75 -10.51
N TYR A 327 3.69 2.71 -10.88
CA TYR A 327 5.12 2.75 -10.53
C TYR A 327 5.45 3.48 -9.21
N TYR A 328 4.46 3.83 -8.38
CA TYR A 328 4.70 4.47 -7.06
C TYR A 328 5.64 3.65 -6.17
N LYS A 329 5.60 2.32 -6.32
CA LYS A 329 6.45 1.33 -5.66
C LYS A 329 7.93 1.66 -5.80
N THR A 330 8.33 2.23 -6.93
CA THR A 330 9.71 2.69 -7.19
C THR A 330 10.12 3.80 -6.23
N GLY A 331 9.24 4.78 -5.97
CA GLY A 331 9.50 5.85 -5.01
C GLY A 331 9.62 5.35 -3.56
N ILE A 332 8.76 4.39 -3.18
CA ILE A 332 8.82 3.76 -1.85
C ILE A 332 10.14 2.99 -1.65
N ALA A 333 10.51 2.13 -2.60
CA ALA A 333 11.79 1.41 -2.55
C ALA A 333 12.99 2.37 -2.60
N PHE A 334 12.89 3.46 -3.35
CA PHE A 334 13.93 4.48 -3.39
C PHE A 334 14.14 5.15 -2.03
N LEU A 335 13.06 5.51 -1.30
CA LEU A 335 13.18 6.07 0.04
C LEU A 335 13.65 5.02 1.07
N SER A 336 13.18 3.78 0.96
CA SER A 336 13.71 2.65 1.74
C SER A 336 15.22 2.50 1.56
N TRP A 337 15.71 2.66 0.33
CA TRP A 337 17.14 2.69 0.03
C TRP A 337 17.80 3.94 0.60
N LEU A 338 17.30 5.15 0.40
CA LEU A 338 17.96 6.33 0.98
C LEU A 338 18.06 6.24 2.52
N GLY A 339 17.06 5.66 3.18
CA GLY A 339 16.98 5.48 4.63
C GLY A 339 17.78 4.30 5.20
N GLY A 340 18.45 3.48 4.38
CA GLY A 340 19.28 2.38 4.89
C GLY A 340 18.59 1.03 5.04
N HIS A 341 17.29 0.92 4.74
CA HIS A 341 16.50 -0.30 4.97
C HIS A 341 16.76 -1.38 3.91
N GLN A 342 17.11 -0.99 2.68
CA GLN A 342 17.62 -1.90 1.65
C GLN A 342 19.08 -1.61 1.32
N PRO A 343 19.89 -2.64 1.02
CA PRO A 343 21.32 -2.46 0.73
C PRO A 343 21.59 -1.76 -0.60
N GLY A 344 20.80 -2.06 -1.65
CA GLY A 344 20.91 -1.46 -2.98
C GLY A 344 19.55 -1.01 -3.53
N PHE A 345 19.54 -0.08 -4.49
CA PHE A 345 18.32 0.33 -5.19
C PHE A 345 18.00 -0.67 -6.32
N SER A 346 17.44 -1.81 -5.94
CA SER A 346 16.92 -2.84 -6.83
C SER A 346 15.51 -3.21 -6.41
N MET A 347 14.74 -3.76 -7.34
CA MET A 347 13.35 -4.18 -7.15
C MET A 347 13.10 -5.42 -8.00
N ALA A 348 12.22 -6.32 -7.54
CA ALA A 348 11.79 -7.46 -8.32
C ALA A 348 11.26 -7.00 -9.70
N GLY A 349 11.42 -7.80 -10.74
CA GLY A 349 10.97 -7.44 -12.09
C GLY A 349 11.64 -6.20 -12.70
N GLY A 350 12.77 -5.73 -12.17
CA GLY A 350 13.50 -4.58 -12.71
C GLY A 350 12.81 -3.23 -12.47
N LEU A 351 11.82 -3.15 -11.56
CA LEU A 351 10.98 -1.95 -11.37
C LEU A 351 11.68 -0.73 -10.75
N HIS A 352 12.96 -0.83 -10.38
CA HIS A 352 13.77 0.30 -9.97
C HIS A 352 13.90 1.37 -11.07
N ALA A 353 13.74 0.97 -12.35
CA ALA A 353 13.72 1.86 -13.50
C ALA A 353 12.33 2.46 -13.81
N GLY A 354 11.30 2.22 -12.97
CA GLY A 354 9.93 2.69 -13.19
C GLY A 354 9.74 4.22 -13.10
N ARG A 355 10.74 4.95 -12.59
CA ARG A 355 10.73 6.42 -12.46
C ARG A 355 12.02 7.03 -12.98
N SER A 356 11.91 8.25 -13.50
CA SER A 356 13.04 8.98 -14.07
C SER A 356 13.95 9.57 -13.00
N VAL A 357 15.19 9.90 -13.38
CA VAL A 357 16.15 10.58 -12.48
C VAL A 357 15.60 11.91 -11.94
N PRO A 358 14.99 12.81 -12.76
CA PRO A 358 14.38 14.03 -12.23
C PRO A 358 13.24 13.77 -11.24
N HIS A 359 12.44 12.73 -11.46
CA HIS A 359 11.40 12.34 -10.51
C HIS A 359 12.00 11.94 -9.16
N LEU A 360 13.00 11.06 -9.16
CA LEU A 360 13.64 10.58 -7.93
C LEU A 360 14.42 11.68 -7.20
N ALA A 361 15.00 12.64 -7.94
CA ALA A 361 15.60 13.83 -7.36
C ALA A 361 14.57 14.71 -6.64
N GLU A 362 13.36 14.83 -7.18
CA GLU A 362 12.29 15.56 -6.51
C GLU A 362 11.73 14.81 -5.29
N VAL A 363 11.58 13.48 -5.38
CA VAL A 363 11.24 12.64 -4.23
C VAL A 363 12.27 12.84 -3.10
N PHE A 364 13.56 12.92 -3.42
CA PHE A 364 14.61 13.22 -2.45
C PHE A 364 14.41 14.59 -1.77
N ARG A 365 14.18 15.66 -2.54
CA ARG A 365 13.92 17.01 -1.99
C ARG A 365 12.71 17.03 -1.06
N LEU A 366 11.61 16.41 -1.49
CA LEU A 366 10.36 16.37 -0.73
C LEU A 366 10.48 15.53 0.54
N ALA A 367 11.25 14.43 0.50
CA ALA A 367 11.54 13.63 1.68
C ALA A 367 12.44 14.37 2.70
N ASP A 368 13.43 15.13 2.23
CA ASP A 368 14.25 16.00 3.09
C ASP A 368 13.40 17.09 3.74
N ALA A 369 12.58 17.79 2.95
CA ALA A 369 11.68 18.84 3.44
C ALA A 369 10.66 18.33 4.47
N ALA A 370 10.20 17.09 4.33
CA ALA A 370 9.33 16.43 5.30
C ALA A 370 10.07 15.92 6.56
N GLY A 371 11.40 15.96 6.58
CA GLY A 371 12.22 15.45 7.68
C GLY A 371 12.25 13.91 7.75
N LEU A 372 12.08 13.22 6.62
CA LEU A 372 12.04 11.75 6.55
C LEU A 372 13.42 11.13 6.31
N LEU A 373 14.42 11.93 5.92
CA LEU A 373 15.81 11.49 5.79
C LEU A 373 16.50 11.52 7.17
N THR A 374 16.21 10.53 8.03
CA THR A 374 16.70 10.46 9.42
C THR A 374 18.23 10.34 9.54
N SER A 375 18.90 9.89 8.47
CA SER A 375 20.36 9.88 8.34
C SER A 375 20.81 10.68 7.10
N PRO A 376 20.86 12.02 7.16
CA PRO A 376 21.14 12.88 6.00
C PRO A 376 22.45 12.55 5.29
N ASP A 377 23.49 12.16 6.03
CA ASP A 377 24.78 11.79 5.44
C ASP A 377 24.72 10.51 4.59
N LEU A 378 23.99 9.49 5.07
CA LEU A 378 23.75 8.26 4.33
C LEU A 378 22.91 8.53 3.08
N ALA A 379 21.81 9.27 3.25
CA ALA A 379 20.91 9.62 2.16
C ALA A 379 21.65 10.43 1.08
N ALA A 380 22.47 11.42 1.48
CA ALA A 380 23.28 12.20 0.56
C ALA A 380 24.35 11.36 -0.15
N ALA A 381 25.03 10.46 0.57
CA ALA A 381 26.01 9.57 -0.04
C ALA A 381 25.37 8.64 -1.09
N ARG A 382 24.19 8.08 -0.78
CA ARG A 382 23.43 7.23 -1.70
C ARG A 382 22.93 8.03 -2.90
N MET A 383 22.35 9.21 -2.67
CA MET A 383 21.88 10.06 -3.76
C MET A 383 23.01 10.49 -4.70
N ARG A 384 24.18 10.88 -4.15
CA ARG A 384 25.39 11.15 -4.95
C ARG A 384 25.76 9.94 -5.81
N ALA A 385 25.82 8.75 -5.23
CA ALA A 385 26.17 7.53 -5.96
C ALA A 385 25.17 7.22 -7.10
N PHE A 386 23.86 7.34 -6.84
CA PHE A 386 22.83 7.19 -7.86
C PHE A 386 23.05 8.17 -9.01
N LEU A 387 23.23 9.46 -8.70
CA LEU A 387 23.42 10.50 -9.70
C LEU A 387 24.72 10.34 -10.49
N THR A 388 25.82 9.92 -9.86
CA THR A 388 27.08 9.62 -10.56
C THR A 388 26.90 8.50 -11.58
N VAL A 389 26.19 7.42 -11.23
CA VAL A 389 25.88 6.32 -12.17
C VAL A 389 25.00 6.80 -13.33
N GLN A 390 24.13 7.79 -13.08
CA GLN A 390 23.28 8.41 -14.09
C GLN A 390 24.00 9.50 -14.92
N GLY A 391 25.31 9.71 -14.71
CA GLY A 391 26.11 10.67 -15.45
C GLY A 391 25.96 12.12 -15.00
N VAL A 392 25.52 12.37 -13.76
CA VAL A 392 25.46 13.70 -13.15
C VAL A 392 26.65 13.88 -12.19
N ASP A 393 27.52 14.83 -12.51
CA ASP A 393 28.66 15.21 -11.66
C ASP A 393 28.18 15.61 -10.23
N GLN A 394 28.96 15.31 -9.19
CA GLN A 394 28.59 15.54 -7.79
C GLN A 394 29.50 16.52 -7.07
#